data_AF-A0A150H2E6-F1
#
_entry.id   AF-A0A150H2E6-F1
#
_cell.length_a   1.000
_cell.length_b   1.000
_cell.length_c   1.000
_cell.angle_alpha   90.00
_cell.angle_beta   90.00
_cell.angle_gamma   90.00
#
_symmetry.space_group_name_H-M   'P 1'
#
loop_
_entity.id
_entity.type
_entity.pdbx_description
1 polymer ?
#
loop_
_entity_poly.entity_id
_entity_poly.type
_entity_poly.pdbx_seq_one_letter_code
_entity_poly.pdbx_strand_id
1 'polypeptide(L)'
;MQALLQKRALAVGKQARSGSACKPVSTRASSIARHARSGKTGRRSTVECRAFFSFFTPKPAAPAPLVDPRAKPLVEQLIALTSGTDAGAKATADQKEEIAALVTELSRYCMKNPLKSDLLFGEWKASWRGGWQAAFGEAGADPLHSLVIRPRQVLFASKATAVSGPLRSGAGQAVFPGQKARQILEAPNKLINLVEYKTLGFLPGSSRQFGEIQPISPDTFILNITSGELSTGLGGPQKKEFNIQRKIKILYLDEDIRVALFLPSEELADSEADQVRQQIKERGGSAKVVAPAPARQGSVKINIPAPQRAASVRGRRQPEPEPEEDPRERRRREQEEERARKAAEAEARAAEAKAARERAEAERQAEREKQAAIKELLAKLTAEIKERQAEAKEAAKQLRDVEKSAGSGLKEVLAARSRLEEAEADVKSVSAQLDSAAAAKKEAEKAARDAKDVVVAAEKALRARITAASPVIARK
;
A
#
# COMPACT_ATOMS: atom_id res chain seq x y z
N MET A 1 -42.80 39.35 3.53
CA MET A 1 -41.35 39.06 3.61
C MET A 1 -40.88 38.47 2.28
N GLN A 2 -40.84 39.32 1.26
CA GLN A 2 -40.51 38.95 -0.12
C GLN A 2 -39.91 40.19 -0.78
N ALA A 3 -38.76 40.62 -0.27
CA ALA A 3 -37.95 41.70 -0.83
C ALA A 3 -36.61 41.73 -0.09
N LEU A 4 -35.60 41.04 -0.61
CA LEU A 4 -34.17 41.30 -0.38
C LEU A 4 -33.33 40.23 -1.09
N LEU A 5 -33.21 40.34 -2.41
CA LEU A 5 -32.14 39.71 -3.17
C LEU A 5 -32.05 40.41 -4.53
N GLN A 6 -30.81 40.67 -4.96
CA GLN A 6 -30.38 41.18 -6.27
C GLN A 6 -30.37 42.69 -6.46
N LYS A 7 -29.20 43.29 -6.14
CA LYS A 7 -28.62 44.43 -6.88
C LYS A 7 -27.16 44.60 -6.47
N ARG A 8 -26.22 44.21 -7.36
CA ARG A 8 -24.95 44.89 -7.67
C ARG A 8 -23.97 43.92 -8.34
N ALA A 9 -23.76 44.11 -9.64
CA ALA A 9 -22.43 44.30 -10.23
C ALA A 9 -22.55 44.33 -11.76
N LEU A 10 -22.81 45.51 -12.32
CA LEU A 10 -22.41 45.83 -13.68
C LEU A 10 -21.85 47.25 -13.70
N ALA A 11 -20.77 47.37 -14.47
CA ALA A 11 -20.18 48.54 -15.10
C ALA A 11 -19.17 49.41 -14.30
N VAL A 12 -18.00 49.53 -14.94
CA VAL A 12 -17.12 50.70 -15.16
C VAL A 12 -15.67 50.30 -14.83
N GLY A 13 -14.68 50.41 -15.71
CA GLY A 13 -14.61 51.03 -17.03
C GLY A 13 -13.25 50.79 -17.70
N LYS A 14 -13.21 51.23 -18.96
CA LYS A 14 -12.10 51.19 -19.93
C LYS A 14 -10.88 52.04 -19.51
N GLN A 15 -9.68 51.59 -19.86
CA GLN A 15 -8.54 52.38 -20.39
C GLN A 15 -7.47 51.37 -20.88
N ALA A 16 -7.15 51.25 -22.17
CA ALA A 16 -6.44 52.13 -23.09
C ALA A 16 -4.98 51.65 -23.33
N ARG A 17 -4.78 51.06 -24.51
CA ARG A 17 -3.64 51.13 -25.44
C ARG A 17 -2.23 51.48 -24.90
N SER A 18 -1.30 50.54 -25.06
CA SER A 18 -0.03 50.67 -25.79
C SER A 18 0.50 49.24 -26.01
N GLY A 19 1.01 48.79 -27.16
CA GLY A 19 1.68 49.48 -28.24
C GLY A 19 3.18 49.20 -28.16
N SER A 20 3.62 47.98 -28.44
CA SER A 20 5.02 47.71 -28.82
C SER A 20 5.14 46.41 -29.59
N ALA A 21 5.23 46.56 -30.91
CA ALA A 21 5.71 45.54 -31.82
C ALA A 21 7.19 45.82 -32.08
N CYS A 22 8.05 44.82 -31.84
CA CYS A 22 9.40 44.78 -32.40
C CYS A 22 9.74 43.36 -32.85
N LYS A 23 10.38 43.34 -34.01
CA LYS A 23 10.51 42.28 -35.02
C LYS A 23 11.50 41.16 -34.66
N PRO A 24 11.46 40.03 -35.39
CA PRO A 24 12.42 38.93 -35.26
C PRO A 24 13.76 39.26 -35.95
N VAL A 25 14.86 38.85 -35.35
CA VAL A 25 16.19 38.86 -36.00
C VAL A 25 16.47 37.47 -36.57
N SER A 26 16.37 37.40 -37.89
CA SER A 26 16.98 36.40 -38.77
C SER A 26 18.31 36.94 -39.30
N THR A 27 19.10 36.07 -39.94
CA THR A 27 20.45 36.22 -40.52
C THR A 27 21.58 35.84 -39.56
N ARG A 28 22.61 35.08 -39.96
CA ARG A 28 23.11 34.77 -41.30
C ARG A 28 24.04 33.55 -41.22
N ALA A 29 23.94 32.66 -42.19
CA ALA A 29 24.99 31.73 -42.54
C ALA A 29 26.23 32.49 -43.04
N SER A 30 27.42 32.05 -42.65
CA SER A 30 28.69 32.42 -43.28
C SER A 30 29.51 31.16 -43.53
N SER A 31 29.43 30.72 -44.77
CA SER A 31 30.39 29.86 -45.45
C SER A 31 31.69 30.63 -45.70
N ILE A 32 32.82 30.11 -45.22
CA ILE A 32 34.13 30.40 -45.80
C ILE A 32 34.86 29.07 -46.00
N ALA A 33 35.08 28.77 -47.27
CA ALA A 33 35.93 27.71 -47.78
C ALA A 33 37.36 28.23 -48.00
N ARG A 34 38.29 27.26 -48.16
CA ARG A 34 39.71 27.34 -48.61
C ARG A 34 40.72 27.39 -47.45
N HIS A 35 41.80 26.61 -47.39
CA HIS A 35 42.50 25.79 -48.40
C HIS A 35 43.23 24.59 -47.77
N ALA A 36 43.48 23.60 -48.64
CA ALA A 36 44.25 22.39 -48.44
C ALA A 36 45.70 22.60 -47.97
N ARG A 37 46.24 21.60 -47.26
CA ARG A 37 47.51 20.95 -47.60
C ARG A 37 47.79 19.70 -46.76
N SER A 38 48.11 18.63 -47.48
CA SER A 38 49.19 17.68 -47.16
C SER A 38 48.99 16.66 -46.04
N GLY A 39 48.42 15.52 -46.43
CA GLY A 39 48.97 14.17 -46.26
C GLY A 39 49.82 13.83 -45.04
N LYS A 40 49.29 12.93 -44.20
CA LYS A 40 50.06 11.88 -43.51
C LYS A 40 49.15 10.70 -43.16
N THR A 41 49.32 9.66 -43.97
CA THR A 41 49.33 8.22 -43.64
C THR A 41 48.60 7.76 -42.38
N GLY A 42 47.63 6.88 -42.61
CA GLY A 42 46.75 6.30 -41.61
C GLY A 42 47.45 5.48 -40.53
N ARG A 43 46.96 5.69 -39.31
CA ARG A 43 46.72 4.63 -38.33
C ARG A 43 45.31 4.85 -37.82
N ARG A 44 44.34 4.11 -38.37
CA ARG A 44 43.02 3.95 -37.76
C ARG A 44 43.21 3.10 -36.50
N SER A 45 43.53 3.74 -35.38
CA SER A 45 43.17 3.18 -34.09
C SER A 45 41.67 3.37 -33.96
N THR A 46 40.92 2.29 -34.11
CA THR A 46 39.54 2.18 -33.66
C THR A 46 39.54 2.56 -32.18
N VAL A 47 39.16 3.80 -31.88
CA VAL A 47 38.83 4.19 -30.52
C VAL A 47 37.47 3.56 -30.26
N GLU A 48 37.48 2.35 -29.72
CA GLU A 48 36.33 1.85 -28.98
C GLU A 48 36.09 2.85 -27.86
N CYS A 49 35.10 3.72 -28.03
CA CYS A 49 34.49 4.45 -26.94
C CYS A 49 33.83 3.41 -26.02
N ARG A 50 34.66 2.78 -25.18
CA ARG A 50 34.25 1.90 -24.11
C ARG A 50 33.51 2.79 -23.12
N ALA A 51 32.18 2.77 -23.24
CA ALA A 51 31.30 3.63 -22.47
C ALA A 51 31.63 3.54 -20.98
N PHE A 52 31.84 4.70 -20.36
CA PHE A 52 32.00 4.90 -18.92
C PHE A 52 30.75 4.50 -18.10
N PHE A 53 29.75 3.88 -18.73
CA PHE A 53 28.55 3.28 -18.12
C PHE A 53 28.66 1.75 -17.95
N SER A 54 29.88 1.22 -17.82
CA SER A 54 30.11 -0.21 -17.50
C SER A 54 29.72 -0.59 -16.06
N PHE A 55 29.07 0.30 -15.31
CA PHE A 55 28.57 0.06 -13.96
C PHE A 55 27.26 -0.77 -13.92
N PHE A 56 26.57 -0.93 -15.05
CA PHE A 56 25.33 -1.73 -15.15
C PHE A 56 25.48 -3.01 -16.00
N THR A 57 26.63 -3.25 -16.60
CA THR A 57 26.90 -4.55 -17.23
C THR A 57 27.29 -5.54 -16.14
N PRO A 58 26.51 -6.59 -15.86
CA PRO A 58 26.83 -7.55 -14.83
C PRO A 58 28.18 -8.19 -15.18
N LYS A 59 29.17 -7.99 -14.29
CA LYS A 59 30.41 -8.77 -14.29
C LYS A 59 30.00 -10.25 -14.29
N PRO A 60 30.52 -11.11 -15.20
CA PRO A 60 30.16 -12.53 -15.22
C PRO A 60 30.32 -13.07 -13.81
N ALA A 61 29.19 -13.47 -13.24
CA ALA A 61 29.05 -13.69 -11.82
C ALA A 61 30.05 -14.75 -11.37
N ALA A 62 30.94 -14.39 -10.44
CA ALA A 62 31.57 -15.40 -9.59
C ALA A 62 30.42 -16.25 -9.00
N PRO A 63 30.55 -17.58 -8.94
CA PRO A 63 29.48 -18.46 -8.47
C PRO A 63 28.93 -17.90 -7.17
N ALA A 64 27.65 -17.51 -7.21
CA ALA A 64 27.03 -16.79 -6.12
C ALA A 64 27.24 -17.56 -4.81
N PRO A 65 27.44 -16.86 -3.68
CA PRO A 65 27.61 -17.51 -2.39
C PRO A 65 26.42 -18.44 -2.16
N LEU A 66 26.75 -19.73 -2.01
CA LEU A 66 25.82 -20.78 -1.63
C LEU A 66 24.90 -20.25 -0.52
N VAL A 67 23.59 -20.33 -0.74
CA VAL A 67 22.62 -20.13 0.33
C VAL A 67 23.01 -21.00 1.52
N ASP A 68 22.89 -20.44 2.73
CA ASP A 68 23.29 -21.16 3.95
C ASP A 68 22.53 -22.50 4.00
N PRO A 69 23.24 -23.65 4.04
CA PRO A 69 22.59 -24.97 4.04
C PRO A 69 21.61 -25.14 5.22
N ARG A 70 21.72 -24.33 6.28
CA ARG A 70 20.78 -24.32 7.41
C ARG A 70 19.43 -23.71 7.08
N ALA A 71 19.34 -22.86 6.05
CA ALA A 71 18.06 -22.28 5.62
C ALA A 71 17.20 -23.31 4.89
N LYS A 72 17.81 -24.26 4.18
CA LYS A 72 17.11 -25.27 3.37
C LYS A 72 16.03 -26.08 4.11
N PRO A 73 16.27 -26.64 5.32
CA PRO A 73 15.20 -27.33 6.06
C PRO A 73 14.05 -26.40 6.46
N LEU A 74 14.34 -25.13 6.80
CA LEU A 74 13.32 -24.13 7.16
C LEU A 74 12.46 -23.78 5.94
N VAL A 75 13.11 -23.60 4.79
CA VAL A 75 12.45 -23.47 3.50
C VAL A 75 11.53 -24.67 3.28
N GLU A 76 12.05 -25.90 3.36
CA GLU A 76 11.28 -27.11 3.10
C GLU A 76 10.02 -27.21 3.98
N GLN A 77 10.16 -26.95 5.29
CA GLN A 77 9.06 -26.92 6.26
C GLN A 77 8.01 -25.86 5.92
N LEU A 78 8.46 -24.65 5.65
CA LEU A 78 7.58 -23.52 5.34
C LEU A 78 6.71 -23.78 4.10
N ILE A 79 7.24 -24.57 3.16
CA ILE A 79 6.48 -24.92 1.97
C ILE A 79 5.60 -26.14 2.18
N ALA A 80 6.02 -27.10 3.01
CA ALA A 80 5.13 -28.16 3.46
C ALA A 80 3.86 -27.57 4.09
N LEU A 81 4.02 -26.61 5.02
CA LEU A 81 2.92 -25.90 5.69
C LEU A 81 2.02 -25.11 4.74
N THR A 82 2.59 -24.51 3.68
CA THR A 82 1.82 -23.65 2.76
C THR A 82 1.23 -24.37 1.55
N SER A 83 1.73 -25.57 1.23
CA SER A 83 1.31 -26.35 0.04
C SER A 83 -0.16 -26.77 0.06
N GLY A 84 -0.69 -27.15 1.22
CA GLY A 84 -2.09 -27.57 1.39
C GLY A 84 -3.07 -26.44 1.73
N THR A 85 -2.56 -25.26 2.06
CA THR A 85 -3.34 -24.18 2.67
C THR A 85 -3.56 -22.99 1.72
N ASP A 86 -3.44 -23.21 0.41
CA ASP A 86 -3.50 -22.15 -0.60
C ASP A 86 -2.58 -21.00 -0.21
N ALA A 87 -1.26 -21.26 -0.13
CA ALA A 87 -0.29 -20.26 0.33
C ALA A 87 -0.39 -19.81 1.78
N GLY A 88 -1.00 -20.62 2.64
CA GLY A 88 -1.32 -20.18 3.99
C GLY A 88 -2.51 -19.22 4.07
N ALA A 89 -3.23 -18.96 2.97
CA ALA A 89 -4.47 -18.20 3.01
C ALA A 89 -5.55 -18.93 3.83
N LYS A 90 -5.61 -20.26 3.68
CA LYS A 90 -6.52 -21.17 4.39
C LYS A 90 -5.87 -21.85 5.60
N ALA A 91 -4.70 -21.41 6.03
CA ALA A 91 -4.03 -21.97 7.21
C ALA A 91 -4.82 -21.67 8.49
N THR A 92 -4.75 -22.58 9.46
CA THR A 92 -5.31 -22.37 10.82
C THR A 92 -4.55 -21.27 11.55
N ALA A 93 -5.07 -20.77 12.68
CA ALA A 93 -4.39 -19.76 13.47
C ALA A 93 -2.98 -20.23 13.90
N ASP A 94 -2.87 -21.45 14.39
CA ASP A 94 -1.61 -22.05 14.84
C ASP A 94 -0.59 -22.20 13.69
N GLN A 95 -1.04 -22.70 12.53
CA GLN A 95 -0.20 -22.79 11.34
C GLN A 95 0.31 -21.42 10.88
N LYS A 96 -0.48 -20.36 11.09
CA LYS A 96 -0.09 -19.00 10.71
C LYS A 96 1.01 -18.46 11.63
N GLU A 97 0.95 -18.77 12.92
CA GLU A 97 1.99 -18.44 13.89
C GLU A 97 3.29 -19.18 13.56
N GLU A 98 3.21 -20.47 13.24
CA GLU A 98 4.36 -21.27 12.82
C GLU A 98 5.02 -20.73 11.54
N ILE A 99 4.22 -20.36 10.54
CA ILE A 99 4.70 -19.70 9.32
C ILE A 99 5.43 -18.38 9.66
N ALA A 100 4.90 -17.59 10.59
CA ALA A 100 5.51 -16.32 10.98
C ALA A 100 6.86 -16.52 11.70
N ALA A 101 6.95 -17.53 12.58
CA ALA A 101 8.18 -17.91 13.25
C ALA A 101 9.25 -18.36 12.25
N LEU A 102 8.90 -19.26 11.32
CA LEU A 102 9.81 -19.74 10.28
C LEU A 102 10.32 -18.62 9.36
N VAL A 103 9.46 -17.67 8.99
CA VAL A 103 9.90 -16.53 8.18
C VAL A 103 10.83 -15.61 8.96
N THR A 104 10.56 -15.40 10.25
CA THR A 104 11.43 -14.61 11.12
C THR A 104 12.80 -15.27 11.22
N GLU A 105 12.85 -16.60 11.34
CA GLU A 105 14.10 -17.35 11.37
C GLU A 105 14.84 -17.31 10.02
N LEU A 106 14.14 -17.54 8.90
CA LEU A 106 14.69 -17.43 7.54
C LEU A 106 15.27 -16.04 7.26
N SER A 107 14.67 -14.99 7.81
CA SER A 107 15.15 -13.62 7.59
C SER A 107 16.60 -13.40 8.04
N ARG A 108 17.08 -14.21 9.01
CA ARG A 108 18.47 -14.18 9.48
C ARG A 108 19.48 -14.71 8.46
N TYR A 109 19.02 -15.53 7.53
CA TYR A 109 19.82 -16.14 6.46
C TYR A 109 19.71 -15.39 5.13
N CYS A 110 19.03 -14.24 5.10
CA CYS A 110 18.89 -13.45 3.89
C CYS A 110 20.23 -12.91 3.39
N MET A 111 20.43 -12.94 2.08
CA MET A 111 21.61 -12.37 1.45
C MET A 111 21.69 -10.85 1.67
N LYS A 112 22.90 -10.33 1.87
CA LYS A 112 23.13 -8.87 1.99
C LYS A 112 22.88 -8.24 0.61
N ASN A 113 21.85 -7.41 0.49
CA ASN A 113 21.45 -6.69 -0.72
C ASN A 113 20.86 -7.58 -1.84
N PRO A 114 19.64 -8.14 -1.63
CA PRO A 114 18.95 -8.99 -2.61
C PRO A 114 18.72 -8.33 -3.98
N LEU A 115 18.73 -6.99 -4.07
CA LEU A 115 18.57 -6.26 -5.34
C LEU A 115 19.71 -6.46 -6.33
N LYS A 116 20.89 -6.83 -5.85
CA LYS A 116 22.05 -7.15 -6.69
C LYS A 116 22.10 -8.61 -7.12
N SER A 117 21.18 -9.44 -6.62
CA SER A 117 21.14 -10.85 -6.92
C SER A 117 20.43 -11.10 -8.24
N ASP A 118 21.05 -11.89 -9.13
CA ASP A 118 20.39 -12.37 -10.34
C ASP A 118 19.17 -13.25 -10.00
N LEU A 119 19.16 -13.85 -8.80
CA LEU A 119 18.03 -14.61 -8.26
C LEU A 119 16.79 -13.76 -8.03
N LEU A 120 16.88 -12.42 -8.03
CA LEU A 120 15.69 -11.59 -7.92
C LEU A 120 14.90 -11.59 -9.24
N PHE A 121 15.60 -11.67 -10.37
CA PHE A 121 15.03 -11.55 -11.70
C PHE A 121 14.52 -12.90 -12.21
N GLY A 122 13.63 -12.83 -13.20
CA GLY A 122 13.02 -14.01 -13.81
C GLY A 122 11.53 -14.15 -13.46
N GLU A 123 11.03 -15.34 -13.73
CA GLU A 123 9.61 -15.65 -13.63
C GLU A 123 9.25 -16.37 -12.34
N TRP A 124 8.32 -15.78 -11.61
CA TRP A 124 7.81 -16.27 -10.34
C TRP A 124 6.31 -16.55 -10.50
N LYS A 125 5.76 -17.63 -9.92
CA LYS A 125 4.30 -17.74 -9.73
C LYS A 125 3.85 -16.71 -8.65
N ALA A 126 2.58 -16.55 -8.32
CA ALA A 126 2.15 -15.77 -7.16
C ALA A 126 0.92 -16.42 -6.49
N SER A 127 0.77 -16.30 -5.16
CA SER A 127 -0.41 -16.75 -4.43
C SER A 127 -0.59 -16.05 -3.09
N TRP A 128 -1.84 -15.69 -2.78
CA TRP A 128 -2.25 -14.50 -2.04
C TRP A 128 -2.84 -14.81 -0.66
N ARG A 129 -2.39 -14.09 0.38
CA ARG A 129 -3.06 -14.05 1.70
C ARG A 129 -3.91 -12.78 1.84
N GLY A 130 -5.20 -12.93 2.12
CA GLY A 130 -6.10 -11.84 2.49
C GLY A 130 -6.64 -12.01 3.91
N GLY A 131 -6.68 -10.93 4.68
CA GLY A 131 -7.49 -10.83 5.91
C GLY A 131 -6.77 -11.14 7.21
N TRP A 132 -6.17 -10.12 7.81
CA TRP A 132 -5.88 -10.01 9.25
C TRP A 132 -6.21 -8.56 9.64
N GLN A 133 -7.43 -8.33 10.10
CA GLN A 133 -7.80 -7.02 10.67
C GLN A 133 -8.98 -7.07 11.67
N ALA A 134 -9.56 -8.24 11.94
CA ALA A 134 -10.79 -8.34 12.75
C ALA A 134 -10.68 -9.23 14.00
N ALA A 135 -9.50 -9.76 14.35
CA ALA A 135 -9.39 -10.77 15.42
C ALA A 135 -8.60 -10.32 16.67
N PHE A 136 -7.97 -9.15 16.68
CA PHE A 136 -7.25 -8.67 17.86
C PHE A 136 -7.59 -7.20 18.12
N GLY A 137 -8.39 -6.98 19.16
CA GLY A 137 -8.47 -5.71 19.84
C GLY A 137 -7.14 -5.40 20.53
N GLU A 138 -6.77 -4.13 20.45
CA GLU A 138 -5.84 -3.37 21.28
C GLU A 138 -4.97 -4.15 22.29
N ALA A 139 -3.68 -4.31 21.97
CA ALA A 139 -2.53 -3.94 22.82
C ALA A 139 -1.21 -4.44 22.20
N GLY A 140 -0.29 -3.52 21.90
CA GLY A 140 1.16 -3.75 21.87
C GLY A 140 1.76 -4.54 20.69
N ALA A 141 2.51 -3.82 19.85
CA ALA A 141 3.68 -4.25 19.06
C ALA A 141 3.70 -5.65 18.40
N ASP A 142 3.40 -5.71 17.09
CA ASP A 142 4.33 -6.09 16.00
C ASP A 142 3.57 -6.51 14.71
N PRO A 143 3.62 -5.74 13.61
CA PRO A 143 2.96 -6.14 12.36
C PRO A 143 3.90 -6.96 11.47
N LEU A 144 4.14 -8.23 11.81
CA LEU A 144 4.81 -9.17 10.90
C LEU A 144 3.83 -9.64 9.81
N HIS A 145 3.97 -9.09 8.60
CA HIS A 145 3.31 -9.58 7.38
C HIS A 145 4.30 -10.38 6.52
N SER A 146 4.54 -11.63 6.89
CA SER A 146 5.54 -12.50 6.27
C SER A 146 5.03 -13.26 5.03
N LEU A 147 5.92 -13.41 4.02
CA LEU A 147 5.72 -14.03 2.69
C LEU A 147 6.49 -15.36 2.60
N VAL A 148 6.17 -16.25 1.64
CA VAL A 148 6.90 -17.52 1.42
C VAL A 148 6.98 -17.88 -0.07
N ILE A 149 8.20 -18.01 -0.59
CA ILE A 149 8.58 -18.43 -1.95
C ILE A 149 8.67 -19.99 -2.23
N ARG A 150 8.63 -20.64 -3.42
CA ARG A 150 9.26 -21.95 -3.89
C ARG A 150 9.51 -21.96 -5.40
N PRO A 151 10.47 -22.77 -5.94
CA PRO A 151 10.73 -22.79 -7.36
C PRO A 151 9.56 -23.52 -8.01
N ARG A 152 9.11 -23.08 -9.18
CA ARG A 152 7.94 -23.64 -9.90
C ARG A 152 6.56 -23.50 -9.25
N GLN A 153 6.41 -23.10 -7.99
CA GLN A 153 5.16 -22.57 -7.46
C GLN A 153 5.42 -21.58 -6.32
N VAL A 154 4.88 -20.38 -6.45
CA VAL A 154 5.29 -19.21 -5.68
C VAL A 154 4.06 -18.53 -5.10
N LEU A 155 4.13 -18.15 -3.83
CA LEU A 155 2.99 -17.79 -3.00
C LEU A 155 3.17 -16.41 -2.30
N PHE A 156 2.97 -15.31 -3.05
CA PHE A 156 2.84 -13.89 -2.64
C PHE A 156 1.81 -13.51 -1.52
N ALA A 157 2.13 -13.08 -0.29
CA ALA A 157 1.16 -12.55 0.69
C ALA A 157 1.24 -11.02 0.93
N SER A 158 0.30 -10.26 0.37
CA SER A 158 -0.33 -9.08 1.02
C SER A 158 -1.68 -8.73 0.35
N LYS A 159 -2.46 -7.85 1.00
CA LYS A 159 -3.85 -7.50 0.65
C LYS A 159 -4.08 -7.23 -0.86
N ALA A 160 -5.25 -7.69 -1.29
CA ALA A 160 -5.77 -7.81 -2.65
C ALA A 160 -6.02 -6.49 -3.41
N THR A 161 -5.18 -5.46 -3.26
CA THR A 161 -5.32 -4.21 -4.00
C THR A 161 -4.44 -4.13 -5.26
N ALA A 162 -3.51 -5.07 -5.49
CA ALA A 162 -2.57 -4.94 -6.63
C ALA A 162 -3.29 -5.19 -7.96
N VAL A 163 -4.12 -6.24 -8.02
CA VAL A 163 -5.11 -6.44 -9.09
C VAL A 163 -6.48 -6.02 -8.56
N SER A 164 -6.57 -4.74 -8.20
CA SER A 164 -7.83 -4.06 -7.86
C SER A 164 -8.79 -4.19 -9.04
N GLY A 165 -9.74 -5.12 -8.91
CA GLY A 165 -10.68 -5.40 -9.97
C GLY A 165 -11.68 -6.51 -9.61
N PRO A 166 -12.76 -6.65 -10.40
CA PRO A 166 -13.84 -7.61 -10.16
C PRO A 166 -13.40 -9.07 -10.16
N LEU A 167 -12.16 -9.39 -10.53
CA LEU A 167 -11.61 -10.75 -10.56
C LEU A 167 -11.50 -11.40 -9.17
N ARG A 168 -11.43 -10.63 -8.08
CA ARG A 168 -11.19 -11.17 -6.72
C ARG A 168 -12.27 -10.89 -5.68
N SER A 169 -13.38 -10.25 -6.06
CA SER A 169 -14.56 -10.24 -5.18
C SER A 169 -15.04 -11.68 -4.95
N GLY A 170 -15.83 -11.95 -3.90
CA GLY A 170 -16.41 -13.29 -3.70
C GLY A 170 -17.19 -13.76 -4.93
N ALA A 171 -17.86 -12.83 -5.62
CA ALA A 171 -18.46 -13.06 -6.93
C ALA A 171 -17.40 -13.32 -8.03
N GLY A 172 -16.30 -12.57 -8.02
CA GLY A 172 -15.15 -12.77 -8.90
C GLY A 172 -14.54 -14.17 -8.82
N GLN A 173 -14.32 -14.74 -7.64
CA GLN A 173 -13.78 -16.11 -7.54
C GLN A 173 -14.74 -17.15 -8.13
N ALA A 174 -16.05 -16.97 -7.99
CA ALA A 174 -17.04 -17.82 -8.62
C ALA A 174 -17.07 -17.66 -10.15
N VAL A 175 -16.88 -16.44 -10.65
CA VAL A 175 -16.88 -16.13 -12.09
C VAL A 175 -15.54 -16.47 -12.76
N PHE A 176 -14.43 -16.45 -12.03
CA PHE A 176 -13.08 -16.63 -12.56
C PHE A 176 -12.33 -17.76 -11.81
N PRO A 177 -12.81 -19.02 -11.88
CA PRO A 177 -12.11 -20.14 -11.26
C PRO A 177 -10.74 -20.39 -11.90
N GLY A 178 -9.81 -20.95 -11.10
CA GLY A 178 -8.52 -21.44 -11.60
C GLY A 178 -7.51 -20.35 -11.98
N GLN A 179 -7.52 -19.21 -11.29
CA GLN A 179 -6.57 -18.12 -11.54
C GLN A 179 -5.12 -18.59 -11.36
N LYS A 180 -4.28 -18.43 -12.38
CA LYS A 180 -2.84 -18.65 -12.33
C LYS A 180 -2.14 -17.30 -12.35
N ALA A 181 -1.73 -16.83 -11.18
CA ALA A 181 -0.95 -15.61 -11.07
C ALA A 181 0.54 -15.91 -11.24
N ARG A 182 1.23 -15.07 -12.01
CA ARG A 182 2.66 -15.06 -12.27
C ARG A 182 3.16 -13.62 -12.16
N GLN A 183 4.37 -13.44 -11.66
CA GLN A 183 5.07 -12.18 -11.57
C GLN A 183 6.42 -12.34 -12.22
N ILE A 184 6.71 -11.54 -13.23
CA ILE A 184 7.95 -11.57 -13.97
C ILE A 184 8.70 -10.29 -13.63
N LEU A 185 9.94 -10.44 -13.16
CA LEU A 185 10.85 -9.33 -12.94
C LEU A 185 11.92 -9.36 -14.03
N GLU A 186 11.90 -8.37 -14.92
CA GLU A 186 12.89 -8.23 -15.97
C GLU A 186 13.90 -7.14 -15.60
N ALA A 187 15.18 -7.41 -15.83
CA ALA A 187 16.22 -6.40 -15.68
C ALA A 187 16.02 -5.26 -16.70
N PRO A 188 16.35 -4.00 -16.35
CA PRO A 188 16.93 -3.57 -15.08
C PRO A 188 15.89 -3.33 -13.95
N ASN A 189 14.62 -3.08 -14.26
CA ASN A 189 13.64 -2.63 -13.27
C ASN A 189 12.17 -2.83 -13.67
N LYS A 190 11.86 -3.74 -14.60
CA LYS A 190 10.50 -3.96 -15.08
C LYS A 190 9.79 -5.03 -14.26
N LEU A 191 8.56 -4.73 -13.86
CA LEU A 191 7.64 -5.64 -13.18
C LEU A 191 6.47 -5.96 -14.10
N ILE A 192 6.17 -7.24 -14.29
CA ILE A 192 4.98 -7.70 -15.01
C ILE A 192 4.20 -8.66 -14.11
N ASN A 193 3.02 -8.26 -13.65
CA ASN A 193 2.08 -9.18 -13.00
C ASN A 193 1.12 -9.73 -14.05
N LEU A 194 1.15 -11.04 -14.29
CA LEU A 194 0.25 -11.74 -15.19
C LEU A 194 -0.71 -12.61 -14.38
N VAL A 195 -2.01 -12.49 -14.61
CA VAL A 195 -3.02 -13.38 -14.05
C VAL A 195 -3.81 -13.97 -15.19
N GLU A 196 -3.63 -15.27 -15.41
CA GLU A 196 -4.46 -16.02 -16.36
C GLU A 196 -5.68 -16.58 -15.63
N TYR A 197 -6.85 -16.49 -16.24
CA TYR A 197 -8.09 -16.97 -15.65
C TYR A 197 -9.04 -17.51 -16.72
N LYS A 198 -10.08 -18.24 -16.28
CA LYS A 198 -11.18 -18.67 -17.15
C LYS A 198 -12.49 -18.06 -16.66
N THR A 199 -13.07 -17.16 -17.44
CA THR A 199 -14.39 -16.57 -17.18
C THR A 199 -15.46 -17.64 -17.36
N LEU A 200 -16.32 -17.81 -16.35
CA LEU A 200 -17.33 -18.87 -16.24
C LEU A 200 -16.76 -20.30 -16.42
N GLY A 201 -15.46 -20.48 -16.22
CA GLY A 201 -14.78 -21.76 -16.40
C GLY A 201 -14.41 -22.15 -17.84
N PHE A 202 -14.89 -21.43 -18.87
CA PHE A 202 -14.65 -21.80 -20.27
C PHE A 202 -13.99 -20.73 -21.14
N LEU A 203 -14.19 -19.43 -20.88
CA LEU A 203 -13.58 -18.37 -21.69
C LEU A 203 -12.21 -17.97 -21.14
N PRO A 204 -11.10 -18.23 -21.85
CA PRO A 204 -9.79 -17.80 -21.39
C PRO A 204 -9.72 -16.27 -21.35
N GLY A 205 -9.11 -15.75 -20.30
CA GLY A 205 -8.82 -14.33 -20.13
C GLY A 205 -7.48 -14.14 -19.43
N SER A 206 -6.92 -12.95 -19.57
CA SER A 206 -5.69 -12.60 -18.87
C SER A 206 -5.71 -11.15 -18.40
N SER A 207 -5.09 -10.90 -17.26
CA SER A 207 -4.81 -9.56 -16.76
C SER A 207 -3.30 -9.40 -16.67
N ARG A 208 -2.74 -8.40 -17.33
CA ARG A 208 -1.33 -8.01 -17.24
C ARG A 208 -1.27 -6.68 -16.54
N GLN A 209 -0.31 -6.50 -15.63
CA GLN A 209 0.00 -5.21 -15.05
C GLN A 209 1.48 -4.97 -15.22
N PHE A 210 1.83 -3.78 -15.68
CA PHE A 210 3.19 -3.34 -15.88
C PHE A 210 3.53 -2.31 -14.81
N GLY A 211 4.74 -2.42 -14.30
CA GLY A 211 5.28 -1.48 -13.34
C GLY A 211 6.79 -1.43 -13.36
N GLU A 212 7.32 -0.56 -12.51
CA GLU A 212 8.75 -0.40 -12.30
C GLU A 212 9.11 -0.65 -10.85
N ILE A 213 10.31 -1.17 -10.62
CA ILE A 213 10.90 -1.34 -9.30
C ILE A 213 11.86 -0.18 -9.05
N GLN A 214 11.66 0.56 -7.96
CA GLN A 214 12.58 1.59 -7.50
C GLN A 214 13.22 1.19 -6.17
N PRO A 215 14.54 1.00 -6.11
CA PRO A 215 15.21 0.62 -4.87
C PRO A 215 15.27 1.81 -3.89
N ILE A 216 14.88 1.60 -2.63
CA ILE A 216 15.02 2.59 -1.55
C ILE A 216 16.23 2.26 -0.68
N SER A 217 16.34 1.00 -0.28
CA SER A 217 17.41 0.46 0.56
C SER A 217 17.87 -0.89 0.00
N PRO A 218 18.94 -1.50 0.54
CA PRO A 218 19.43 -2.80 0.05
C PRO A 218 18.38 -3.92 0.03
N ASP A 219 17.42 -3.86 0.94
CA ASP A 219 16.36 -4.86 1.14
C ASP A 219 14.96 -4.34 0.84
N THR A 220 14.77 -3.03 0.62
CA THR A 220 13.45 -2.39 0.45
C THR A 220 13.33 -1.63 -0.86
N PHE A 221 12.19 -1.75 -1.53
CA PHE A 221 11.91 -1.13 -2.82
C PHE A 221 10.45 -0.71 -2.94
N ILE A 222 10.18 0.23 -3.85
CA ILE A 222 8.85 0.66 -4.25
C ILE A 222 8.49 -0.04 -5.55
N LEU A 223 7.31 -0.67 -5.59
CA LEU A 223 6.67 -1.09 -6.82
C LEU A 223 5.75 0.02 -7.31
N ASN A 224 6.07 0.57 -8.48
CA ASN A 224 5.25 1.56 -9.17
C ASN A 224 4.48 0.87 -10.30
N ILE A 225 3.23 0.51 -10.07
CA ILE A 225 2.37 -0.10 -11.10
C ILE A 225 1.69 1.03 -11.86
N THR A 226 2.07 1.19 -13.13
CA THR A 226 1.69 2.34 -13.98
C THR A 226 0.58 2.03 -14.97
N SER A 227 0.49 0.78 -15.42
CA SER A 227 -0.51 0.39 -16.42
C SER A 227 -0.91 -1.07 -16.29
N GLY A 228 -2.04 -1.43 -16.88
CA GLY A 228 -2.46 -2.80 -17.01
C GLY A 228 -3.35 -3.03 -18.22
N GLU A 229 -3.34 -4.25 -18.68
CA GLU A 229 -4.12 -4.75 -19.80
C GLU A 229 -5.04 -5.85 -19.28
N LEU A 230 -6.33 -5.72 -19.56
CA LEU A 230 -7.31 -6.74 -19.26
C LEU A 230 -7.88 -7.30 -20.57
N SER A 231 -7.68 -8.59 -20.81
CA SER A 231 -8.26 -9.32 -21.92
C SER A 231 -9.39 -10.21 -21.40
N THR A 232 -10.63 -9.80 -21.67
CA THR A 232 -11.84 -10.59 -21.40
C THR A 232 -12.31 -11.17 -22.74
N GLY A 233 -12.41 -12.50 -22.88
CA GLY A 233 -12.40 -13.22 -24.16
C GLY A 233 -13.32 -12.81 -25.33
N LEU A 234 -14.24 -11.86 -25.18
CA LEU A 234 -15.07 -11.31 -26.26
C LEU A 234 -14.75 -9.84 -26.59
N GLY A 235 -14.12 -9.09 -25.69
CA GLY A 235 -13.66 -7.73 -25.92
C GLY A 235 -12.14 -7.71 -26.00
N GLY A 236 -11.57 -7.11 -27.04
CA GLY A 236 -10.12 -6.96 -27.16
C GLY A 236 -9.46 -6.37 -25.90
N PRO A 237 -8.12 -6.43 -25.79
CA PRO A 237 -7.40 -5.99 -24.60
C PRO A 237 -7.75 -4.53 -24.25
N GLN A 238 -8.30 -4.33 -23.05
CA GLN A 238 -8.56 -3.01 -22.49
C GLN A 238 -7.35 -2.54 -21.71
N LYS A 239 -6.78 -1.41 -22.12
CA LYS A 239 -5.70 -0.73 -21.38
C LYS A 239 -6.31 0.16 -20.31
N LYS A 240 -5.82 0.03 -19.08
CA LYS A 240 -6.14 0.91 -17.97
C LYS A 240 -4.84 1.43 -17.35
N GLU A 241 -4.77 2.73 -17.11
CA GLU A 241 -3.66 3.33 -16.40
C GLU A 241 -3.92 3.27 -14.89
N PHE A 242 -2.85 3.05 -14.14
CA PHE A 242 -2.87 2.97 -12.69
C PHE A 242 -1.75 3.85 -12.13
N ASN A 243 -1.92 4.34 -10.91
CA ASN A 243 -0.83 4.94 -10.17
C ASN A 243 -0.84 4.35 -8.76
N ILE A 244 -0.38 3.09 -8.68
CA ILE A 244 -0.35 2.34 -7.42
C ILE A 244 1.12 2.19 -7.02
N GLN A 245 1.46 2.72 -5.86
CA GLN A 245 2.79 2.60 -5.28
C GLN A 245 2.76 1.71 -4.04
N ARG A 246 3.65 0.72 -3.98
CA ARG A 246 3.73 -0.20 -2.83
C ARG A 246 5.14 -0.35 -2.34
N LYS A 247 5.35 -0.16 -1.05
CA LYS A 247 6.64 -0.39 -0.41
C LYS A 247 6.76 -1.85 0.05
N ILE A 248 7.83 -2.52 -0.38
CA ILE A 248 8.08 -3.93 -0.08
C ILE A 248 9.52 -4.11 0.40
N LYS A 249 9.70 -4.97 1.40
CA LYS A 249 11.00 -5.39 1.95
C LYS A 249 11.23 -6.87 1.67
N ILE A 250 12.29 -7.26 0.95
CA ILE A 250 12.69 -8.69 0.86
C ILE A 250 13.23 -9.13 2.22
N LEU A 251 12.60 -10.15 2.82
CA LEU A 251 13.12 -10.77 4.04
C LEU A 251 14.01 -11.96 3.76
N TYR A 252 13.84 -12.67 2.66
CA TYR A 252 14.68 -13.82 2.27
C TYR A 252 14.63 -14.02 0.76
N LEU A 253 15.72 -14.47 0.15
CA LEU A 253 15.79 -14.72 -1.29
C LEU A 253 16.72 -15.89 -1.56
N ASP A 254 16.24 -16.84 -2.35
CA ASP A 254 16.90 -18.07 -2.74
C ASP A 254 16.39 -18.48 -4.14
N GLU A 255 17.01 -19.47 -4.76
CA GLU A 255 16.62 -20.08 -6.04
C GLU A 255 15.19 -20.64 -5.98
N ASP A 256 14.87 -21.17 -4.81
CA ASP A 256 13.57 -21.69 -4.49
C ASP A 256 12.64 -20.54 -4.10
N ILE A 257 13.06 -19.71 -3.16
CA ILE A 257 12.15 -19.00 -2.28
C ILE A 257 12.50 -17.53 -2.15
N ARG A 258 11.59 -16.65 -2.55
CA ARG A 258 11.57 -15.22 -2.19
C ARG A 258 10.53 -14.85 -1.12
N VAL A 259 10.97 -14.42 0.04
CA VAL A 259 10.11 -13.82 1.05
C VAL A 259 10.19 -12.30 0.99
N ALA A 260 9.04 -11.61 0.97
CA ALA A 260 8.91 -10.18 0.93
C ALA A 260 7.72 -9.67 1.78
N LEU A 261 8.02 -8.72 2.66
CA LEU A 261 7.11 -8.05 3.57
C LEU A 261 6.57 -6.78 2.92
N PHE A 262 5.24 -6.60 2.92
CA PHE A 262 4.64 -5.32 2.56
C PHE A 262 4.69 -4.37 3.74
N LEU A 263 5.30 -3.21 3.52
CA LEU A 263 5.30 -2.15 4.51
C LEU A 263 4.06 -1.27 4.26
N PRO A 264 3.27 -0.96 5.30
CA PRO A 264 2.22 0.03 5.17
C PRO A 264 2.86 1.35 4.74
N SER A 265 2.41 1.88 3.60
CA SER A 265 2.80 3.21 3.18
C SER A 265 1.90 4.20 3.92
N GLU A 266 2.33 4.70 5.08
CA GLU A 266 1.56 5.73 5.81
C GLU A 266 1.39 7.03 4.99
N GLU A 267 2.19 7.22 3.94
CA GLU A 267 2.21 8.43 3.10
C GLU A 267 1.73 8.22 1.65
N LEU A 268 1.46 6.98 1.21
CA LEU A 268 1.04 6.71 -0.17
C LEU A 268 -0.40 6.21 -0.16
N ALA A 269 -1.35 7.13 -0.32
CA ALA A 269 -2.75 6.81 -0.48
C ALA A 269 -2.92 5.81 -1.64
N ASP A 270 -3.47 4.62 -1.35
CA ASP A 270 -3.98 3.70 -2.36
C ASP A 270 -5.16 4.41 -3.06
N SER A 271 -4.87 5.23 -4.07
CA SER A 271 -5.87 6.14 -4.66
C SER A 271 -7.13 5.41 -5.15
N GLU A 272 -7.01 4.14 -5.56
CA GLU A 272 -8.16 3.32 -5.94
C GLU A 272 -8.95 2.76 -4.74
N ALA A 273 -8.29 2.37 -3.64
CA ALA A 273 -9.00 1.83 -2.48
C ALA A 273 -9.83 2.93 -1.80
N ASP A 274 -9.30 4.16 -1.77
CA ASP A 274 -10.02 5.31 -1.26
C ASP A 274 -11.10 5.81 -2.22
N GLN A 275 -10.87 5.78 -3.54
CA GLN A 275 -11.92 6.07 -4.54
C GLN A 275 -13.06 5.04 -4.52
N VAL A 276 -12.76 3.74 -4.38
CA VAL A 276 -13.80 2.70 -4.28
C VAL A 276 -14.55 2.83 -2.95
N ARG A 277 -13.86 3.13 -1.84
CA ARG A 277 -14.50 3.45 -0.56
C ARG A 277 -15.38 4.70 -0.66
N GLN A 278 -14.94 5.74 -1.37
CA GLN A 278 -15.74 6.95 -1.63
C GLN A 278 -16.94 6.64 -2.53
N GLN A 279 -16.78 5.89 -3.62
CA GLN A 279 -17.90 5.50 -4.49
C GLN A 279 -18.92 4.60 -3.79
N ILE A 280 -18.48 3.67 -2.93
CA ILE A 280 -19.39 2.86 -2.11
C ILE A 280 -20.12 3.75 -1.09
N LYS A 281 -19.43 4.73 -0.50
CA LYS A 281 -20.03 5.71 0.41
C LYS A 281 -21.04 6.62 -0.29
N GLU A 282 -20.79 7.01 -1.53
CA GLU A 282 -21.68 7.83 -2.36
C GLU A 282 -22.86 7.05 -2.94
N ARG A 283 -22.67 5.76 -3.26
CA ARG A 283 -23.75 4.87 -3.73
C ARG A 283 -24.55 4.23 -2.61
N GLY A 284 -24.13 4.37 -1.35
CA GLY A 284 -24.84 3.91 -0.16
C GLY A 284 -26.12 4.68 0.20
N GLY A 285 -26.62 5.53 -0.71
CA GLY A 285 -27.94 6.15 -0.62
C GLY A 285 -29.05 5.17 -1.03
N SER A 286 -29.67 4.54 -0.03
CA SER A 286 -31.04 3.99 -0.09
C SER A 286 -31.39 3.08 -1.28
N ALA A 287 -30.84 1.87 -1.34
CA ALA A 287 -31.43 0.78 -2.10
C ALA A 287 -32.22 -0.13 -1.15
N LYS A 288 -33.54 -0.02 -1.19
CA LYS A 288 -34.50 -0.88 -0.47
C LYS A 288 -34.37 -2.31 -1.01
N VAL A 289 -33.68 -3.18 -0.28
CA VAL A 289 -33.53 -4.60 -0.63
C VAL A 289 -34.88 -5.29 -0.45
N VAL A 290 -35.51 -5.63 -1.58
CA VAL A 290 -36.67 -6.52 -1.64
C VAL A 290 -36.16 -7.94 -1.38
N ALA A 291 -36.65 -8.57 -0.31
CA ALA A 291 -36.30 -9.94 0.05
C ALA A 291 -36.80 -10.93 -1.02
N PRO A 292 -35.96 -11.85 -1.53
CA PRO A 292 -36.42 -12.92 -2.41
C PRO A 292 -37.17 -13.98 -1.60
N ALA A 293 -38.27 -14.48 -2.18
CA ALA A 293 -39.13 -15.51 -1.63
C ALA A 293 -38.38 -16.84 -1.36
N PRO A 294 -38.75 -17.61 -0.32
CA PRO A 294 -38.09 -18.86 0.00
C PRO A 294 -38.35 -19.92 -1.06
N ALA A 295 -37.27 -20.46 -1.63
CA ALA A 295 -37.29 -21.57 -2.56
C ALA A 295 -37.76 -22.86 -1.86
N ARG A 296 -38.71 -23.55 -2.50
CA ARG A 296 -39.19 -24.89 -2.13
C ARG A 296 -38.02 -25.88 -2.08
N GLN A 297 -37.76 -26.44 -0.90
CA GLN A 297 -36.84 -27.55 -0.73
C GLN A 297 -37.42 -28.81 -1.39
N GLY A 298 -36.72 -29.31 -2.42
CA GLY A 298 -37.00 -30.60 -3.03
C GLY A 298 -36.65 -31.73 -2.07
N SER A 299 -37.57 -32.67 -1.92
CA SER A 299 -37.45 -33.90 -1.13
C SER A 299 -36.30 -34.77 -1.65
N VAL A 300 -35.18 -34.81 -0.91
CA VAL A 300 -34.11 -35.77 -1.10
C VAL A 300 -34.60 -37.14 -0.60
N LYS A 301 -34.82 -38.08 -1.52
CA LYS A 301 -35.05 -39.50 -1.20
C LYS A 301 -33.76 -40.07 -0.60
N ILE A 302 -33.73 -40.22 0.73
CA ILE A 302 -32.70 -40.97 1.44
C ILE A 302 -33.02 -42.46 1.24
N ASN A 303 -32.18 -43.15 0.47
CA ASN A 303 -32.26 -44.58 0.22
C ASN A 303 -31.65 -45.31 1.43
N ILE A 304 -32.51 -45.86 2.31
CA ILE A 304 -32.09 -46.62 3.49
C ILE A 304 -31.84 -48.08 3.04
N PRO A 305 -30.63 -48.64 3.17
CA PRO A 305 -30.38 -50.04 2.85
C PRO A 305 -31.05 -50.97 3.87
N ALA A 306 -31.63 -52.05 3.37
CA ALA A 306 -32.35 -53.06 4.13
C ALA A 306 -31.45 -53.75 5.19
N PRO A 307 -31.94 -53.98 6.42
CA PRO A 307 -31.22 -54.76 7.41
C PRO A 307 -31.19 -56.24 7.00
N GLN A 308 -29.98 -56.78 6.89
CA GLN A 308 -29.74 -58.21 6.71
C GLN A 308 -30.23 -58.97 7.95
N ARG A 309 -31.26 -59.79 7.78
CA ARG A 309 -31.76 -60.69 8.83
C ARG A 309 -30.75 -61.81 9.05
N ALA A 310 -30.12 -61.80 10.23
CA ALA A 310 -29.42 -62.96 10.76
C ALA A 310 -30.44 -64.07 11.06
N ALA A 311 -30.25 -65.22 10.42
CA ALA A 311 -30.98 -66.45 10.70
C ALA A 311 -30.58 -66.96 12.10
N SER A 312 -31.50 -66.86 13.06
CA SER A 312 -31.41 -67.55 14.35
C SER A 312 -32.51 -68.59 14.42
N VAL A 313 -32.09 -69.84 14.24
CA VAL A 313 -32.86 -71.06 14.46
C VAL A 313 -33.16 -71.19 15.96
N ARG A 314 -34.43 -71.12 16.36
CA ARG A 314 -34.88 -71.58 17.69
C ARG A 314 -36.29 -72.18 17.63
N GLY A 315 -36.35 -73.47 17.95
CA GLY A 315 -37.42 -74.14 18.69
C GLY A 315 -38.87 -73.89 18.26
N ARG A 316 -39.37 -74.71 17.34
CA ARG A 316 -40.81 -74.97 17.15
C ARG A 316 -41.37 -75.62 18.43
N ARG A 317 -41.99 -74.84 19.32
CA ARG A 317 -43.00 -75.36 20.25
C ARG A 317 -44.33 -75.40 19.49
N GLN A 318 -44.98 -76.56 19.46
CA GLN A 318 -46.31 -76.70 18.87
C GLN A 318 -47.31 -75.86 19.70
N PRO A 319 -48.16 -75.03 19.07
CA PRO A 319 -49.24 -74.35 19.75
C PRO A 319 -50.32 -75.36 20.14
N GLU A 320 -50.73 -75.35 21.41
CA GLU A 320 -51.93 -76.04 21.87
C GLU A 320 -53.17 -75.53 21.13
N PRO A 321 -54.19 -76.38 20.91
CA PRO A 321 -55.42 -76.00 20.21
C PRO A 321 -56.20 -74.97 21.04
N GLU A 322 -56.33 -73.75 20.51
CA GLU A 322 -57.20 -72.74 21.11
C GLU A 322 -58.67 -73.17 21.05
N PRO A 323 -59.46 -72.91 22.11
CA PRO A 323 -60.88 -73.23 22.15
C PRO A 323 -61.63 -72.44 21.07
N GLU A 324 -62.52 -73.12 20.35
CA GLU A 324 -63.32 -72.58 19.25
C GLU A 324 -64.31 -71.50 19.77
N GLU A 325 -63.91 -70.23 19.69
CA GLU A 325 -64.75 -69.09 20.09
C GLU A 325 -65.90 -68.84 19.09
N ASP A 326 -67.08 -68.45 19.60
CA ASP A 326 -68.26 -68.11 18.81
C ASP A 326 -67.98 -66.93 17.85
N PRO A 327 -68.21 -67.08 16.53
CA PRO A 327 -67.95 -66.05 15.52
C PRO A 327 -68.59 -64.67 15.80
N ARG A 328 -69.68 -64.60 16.59
CA ARG A 328 -70.32 -63.32 16.94
C ARG A 328 -69.54 -62.53 17.98
N GLU A 329 -68.94 -63.20 18.95
CA GLU A 329 -68.11 -62.54 19.97
C GLU A 329 -66.83 -62.00 19.36
N ARG A 330 -66.22 -62.77 18.44
CA ARG A 330 -65.03 -62.33 17.69
C ARG A 330 -65.26 -61.01 16.95
N ARG A 331 -66.39 -60.87 16.23
CA ARG A 331 -66.72 -59.61 15.53
C ARG A 331 -66.91 -58.43 16.47
N ARG A 332 -67.48 -58.65 17.66
CA ARG A 332 -67.66 -57.59 18.66
C ARG A 332 -66.32 -57.14 19.22
N ARG A 333 -65.42 -58.07 19.55
CA ARG A 333 -64.05 -57.76 19.99
C ARG A 333 -63.26 -57.03 18.91
N GLU A 334 -63.32 -57.48 17.66
CA GLU A 334 -62.67 -56.81 16.53
C GLU A 334 -63.19 -55.36 16.34
N GLN A 335 -64.50 -55.12 16.47
CA GLN A 335 -65.06 -53.77 16.40
C GLN A 335 -64.67 -52.88 17.59
N GLU A 336 -64.62 -53.42 18.80
CA GLU A 336 -64.18 -52.69 20.00
C GLU A 336 -62.68 -52.36 19.92
N GLU A 337 -61.85 -53.30 19.45
CA GLU A 337 -60.43 -53.04 19.16
C GLU A 337 -60.23 -52.00 18.07
N GLU A 338 -61.03 -52.03 16.99
CA GLU A 338 -60.93 -51.02 15.92
C GLU A 338 -61.30 -49.63 16.43
N ARG A 339 -62.35 -49.52 17.28
CA ARG A 339 -62.71 -48.25 17.94
C ARG A 339 -61.62 -47.78 18.89
N ALA A 340 -61.03 -48.68 19.67
CA ALA A 340 -59.92 -48.36 20.57
C ALA A 340 -58.68 -47.88 19.79
N ARG A 341 -58.34 -48.53 18.66
CA ARG A 341 -57.25 -48.11 17.77
C ARG A 341 -57.52 -46.74 17.15
N LYS A 342 -58.74 -46.49 16.66
CA LYS A 342 -59.14 -45.19 16.12
C LYS A 342 -59.10 -44.09 17.18
N ALA A 343 -59.52 -44.38 18.41
CA ALA A 343 -59.43 -43.44 19.53
C ALA A 343 -57.97 -43.13 19.89
N ALA A 344 -57.13 -44.16 20.01
CA ALA A 344 -55.70 -44.00 20.28
C ALA A 344 -54.97 -43.24 19.16
N GLU A 345 -55.32 -43.50 17.90
CA GLU A 345 -54.76 -42.76 16.76
C GLU A 345 -55.21 -41.29 16.76
N ALA A 346 -56.48 -41.01 17.08
CA ALA A 346 -56.99 -39.65 17.19
C ALA A 346 -56.31 -38.89 18.35
N GLU A 347 -56.10 -39.53 19.49
CA GLU A 347 -55.38 -38.97 20.63
C GLU A 347 -53.91 -38.70 20.30
N ALA A 348 -53.23 -39.64 19.64
CA ALA A 348 -51.85 -39.46 19.18
C ALA A 348 -51.72 -38.29 18.20
N ARG A 349 -52.66 -38.14 17.25
CA ARG A 349 -52.70 -37.00 16.33
C ARG A 349 -52.98 -35.68 17.04
N ALA A 350 -53.83 -35.68 18.06
CA ALA A 350 -54.10 -34.48 18.87
C ALA A 350 -52.87 -34.08 19.69
N ALA A 351 -52.15 -35.04 20.27
CA ALA A 351 -50.91 -34.81 21.00
C ALA A 351 -49.80 -34.27 20.07
N GLU A 352 -49.64 -34.86 18.88
CA GLU A 352 -48.68 -34.40 17.88
C GLU A 352 -49.01 -32.97 17.39
N ALA A 353 -50.29 -32.68 17.13
CA ALA A 353 -50.73 -31.34 16.74
C ALA A 353 -50.47 -30.30 17.85
N LYS A 354 -50.65 -30.66 19.13
CA LYS A 354 -50.32 -29.80 20.27
C LYS A 354 -48.82 -29.54 20.36
N ALA A 355 -47.99 -30.60 20.25
CA ALA A 355 -46.54 -30.47 20.27
C ALA A 355 -46.01 -29.63 19.08
N ALA A 356 -46.64 -29.74 17.90
CA ALA A 356 -46.29 -28.94 16.74
C ALA A 356 -46.61 -27.44 16.95
N ARG A 357 -47.74 -27.11 17.59
CA ARG A 357 -48.09 -25.72 17.93
C ARG A 357 -47.12 -25.12 18.95
N GLU A 358 -46.78 -25.87 19.99
CA GLU A 358 -45.82 -25.44 21.01
C GLU A 358 -44.43 -25.18 20.42
N ARG A 359 -43.95 -26.05 19.52
CA ARG A 359 -42.69 -25.83 18.79
C ARG A 359 -42.73 -24.58 17.91
N ALA A 360 -43.84 -24.35 17.20
CA ALA A 360 -44.00 -23.17 16.36
C ALA A 360 -44.07 -21.87 17.17
N GLU A 361 -44.65 -21.89 18.36
CA GLU A 361 -44.67 -20.74 19.28
C GLU A 361 -43.28 -20.48 19.87
N ALA A 362 -42.56 -21.52 20.29
CA ALA A 362 -41.18 -21.41 20.76
C ALA A 362 -40.23 -20.85 19.68
N GLU A 363 -40.39 -21.29 18.43
CA GLU A 363 -39.59 -20.77 17.30
C GLU A 363 -39.87 -19.28 17.05
N ARG A 364 -41.15 -18.87 17.05
CA ARG A 364 -41.53 -17.44 16.93
C ARG A 364 -40.99 -16.60 18.08
N GLN A 365 -40.95 -17.13 19.29
CA GLN A 365 -40.36 -16.43 20.43
C GLN A 365 -38.84 -16.26 20.26
N ALA A 366 -38.14 -17.33 19.86
CA ALA A 366 -36.70 -17.27 19.59
C ALA A 366 -36.36 -16.28 18.46
N GLU A 367 -37.19 -16.18 17.42
CA GLU A 367 -37.01 -15.17 16.37
C GLU A 367 -37.20 -13.74 16.88
N ARG A 368 -38.19 -13.50 17.76
CA ARG A 368 -38.41 -12.18 18.37
C ARG A 368 -37.24 -11.77 19.26
N GLU A 369 -36.69 -12.70 20.04
CA GLU A 369 -35.51 -12.46 20.86
C GLU A 369 -34.27 -12.16 20.01
N LYS A 370 -34.05 -12.91 18.92
CA LYS A 370 -32.98 -12.61 17.94
C LYS A 370 -33.14 -11.22 17.33
N GLN A 371 -34.36 -10.85 16.92
CA GLN A 371 -34.62 -9.51 16.37
C GLN A 371 -34.42 -8.40 17.40
N ALA A 372 -34.78 -8.64 18.66
CA ALA A 372 -34.54 -7.69 19.75
C ALA A 372 -33.03 -7.51 20.00
N ALA A 373 -32.26 -8.59 20.06
CA ALA A 373 -30.81 -8.55 20.22
C ALA A 373 -30.11 -7.79 19.07
N ILE A 374 -30.54 -8.01 17.82
CA ILE A 374 -30.00 -7.27 16.66
C ILE A 374 -30.31 -5.77 16.77
N LYS A 375 -31.54 -5.40 17.17
CA LYS A 375 -31.91 -3.99 17.37
C LYS A 375 -31.08 -3.33 18.47
N GLU A 376 -30.81 -4.05 19.56
CA GLU A 376 -29.97 -3.56 20.65
C GLU A 376 -28.53 -3.32 20.19
N LEU A 377 -27.94 -4.25 19.43
CA LEU A 377 -26.59 -4.09 18.87
C LEU A 377 -26.52 -2.91 17.90
N LEU A 378 -27.52 -2.71 17.05
CA LEU A 378 -27.58 -1.56 16.15
C LEU A 378 -27.69 -0.23 16.93
N ALA A 379 -28.45 -0.20 18.03
CA ALA A 379 -28.54 0.96 18.90
C ALA A 379 -27.18 1.28 19.56
N LYS A 380 -26.47 0.26 20.06
CA LYS A 380 -25.11 0.39 20.62
C LYS A 380 -24.12 0.93 19.60
N LEU A 381 -24.05 0.34 18.41
CA LEU A 381 -23.16 0.81 17.34
C LEU A 381 -23.50 2.25 16.89
N THR A 382 -24.79 2.61 16.87
CA THR A 382 -25.19 3.98 16.53
C THR A 382 -24.75 4.98 17.60
N ALA A 383 -24.80 4.61 18.88
CA ALA A 383 -24.30 5.45 19.98
C ALA A 383 -22.78 5.62 19.90
N GLU A 384 -22.04 4.53 19.69
CA GLU A 384 -20.58 4.54 19.53
C GLU A 384 -20.15 5.41 18.33
N ILE A 385 -20.83 5.30 17.18
CA ILE A 385 -20.55 6.16 16.02
C ILE A 385 -20.74 7.64 16.36
N LYS A 386 -21.79 7.99 17.13
CA LYS A 386 -22.04 9.39 17.54
C LYS A 386 -20.97 9.90 18.50
N GLU A 387 -20.53 9.07 19.44
CA GLU A 387 -19.44 9.37 20.37
C GLU A 387 -18.13 9.61 19.62
N ARG A 388 -17.73 8.69 18.72
CA ARG A 388 -16.55 8.86 17.85
C ARG A 388 -16.64 10.09 16.96
N GLN A 389 -17.82 10.45 16.48
CA GLN A 389 -18.04 11.70 15.72
C GLN A 389 -17.88 12.94 16.59
N ALA A 390 -18.24 12.88 17.88
CA ALA A 390 -18.03 13.97 18.82
C ALA A 390 -16.54 14.13 19.15
N GLU A 391 -15.83 13.04 19.44
CA GLU A 391 -14.38 13.00 19.64
C GLU A 391 -13.64 13.58 18.43
N ALA A 392 -14.00 13.15 17.21
CA ALA A 392 -13.38 13.65 15.98
C ALA A 392 -13.60 15.16 15.77
N LYS A 393 -14.78 15.69 16.14
CA LYS A 393 -15.06 17.13 16.07
C LYS A 393 -14.26 17.91 17.11
N GLU A 394 -14.07 17.36 18.30
CA GLU A 394 -13.24 17.97 19.33
C GLU A 394 -11.76 17.99 18.92
N ALA A 395 -11.22 16.87 18.43
CA ALA A 395 -9.86 16.78 17.91
C ALA A 395 -9.63 17.76 16.75
N ALA A 396 -10.60 17.90 15.83
CA ALA A 396 -10.53 18.88 14.75
C ALA A 396 -10.53 20.33 15.27
N LYS A 397 -11.23 20.62 16.37
CA LYS A 397 -11.19 21.94 17.02
C LYS A 397 -9.81 22.18 17.65
N GLN A 398 -9.27 21.20 18.36
CA GLN A 398 -7.93 21.27 18.95
C GLN A 398 -6.85 21.51 17.88
N LEU A 399 -6.91 20.81 16.75
CA LEU A 399 -5.99 21.02 15.62
C LEU A 399 -6.08 22.45 15.05
N ARG A 400 -7.29 23.01 14.90
CA ARG A 400 -7.45 24.41 14.45
C ARG A 400 -6.86 25.43 15.43
N ASP A 401 -6.95 25.16 16.73
CA ASP A 401 -6.36 26.04 17.75
C ASP A 401 -4.82 25.94 17.74
N VAL A 402 -4.27 24.74 17.51
CA VAL A 402 -2.83 24.54 17.26
C VAL A 402 -2.39 25.27 15.99
N GLU A 403 -3.09 25.14 14.87
CA GLU A 403 -2.79 25.85 13.62
C GLU A 403 -2.76 27.38 13.80
N LYS A 404 -3.70 27.95 14.57
CA LYS A 404 -3.71 29.38 14.88
C LYS A 404 -2.48 29.80 15.68
N SER A 405 -2.10 29.02 16.70
CA SER A 405 -0.92 29.30 17.54
C SER A 405 0.40 29.16 16.76
N ALA A 406 0.49 28.15 15.88
CA ALA A 406 1.64 27.98 14.98
C ALA A 406 1.74 29.12 13.97
N GLY A 407 0.59 29.58 13.45
CA GLY A 407 0.51 30.73 12.54
C GLY A 407 0.98 32.05 13.18
N SER A 408 0.72 32.28 14.48
CA SER A 408 1.31 33.43 15.19
C SER A 408 2.81 33.27 15.41
N GLY A 409 3.27 32.07 15.81
CA GLY A 409 4.70 31.80 15.98
C GLY A 409 5.51 32.00 14.69
N LEU A 410 4.98 31.58 13.54
CA LEU A 410 5.64 31.78 12.25
C LEU A 410 5.81 33.27 11.90
N LYS A 411 4.82 34.11 12.24
CA LYS A 411 4.90 35.57 12.03
C LYS A 411 5.99 36.20 12.89
N GLU A 412 6.12 35.77 14.14
CA GLU A 412 7.18 36.25 15.04
C GLU A 412 8.57 35.86 14.55
N VAL A 413 8.74 34.62 14.07
CA VAL A 413 10.01 34.15 13.48
C VAL A 413 10.38 34.95 12.22
N LEU A 414 9.42 35.23 11.34
CA LEU A 414 9.65 36.07 10.16
C LEU A 414 10.03 37.51 10.55
N ALA A 415 9.37 38.09 11.55
CA ALA A 415 9.73 39.41 12.08
C ALA A 415 11.14 39.41 12.70
N ALA A 416 11.51 38.36 13.43
CA ALA A 416 12.85 38.20 13.99
C ALA A 416 13.92 38.07 12.89
N ARG A 417 13.63 37.32 11.81
CA ARG A 417 14.53 37.20 10.66
C ARG A 417 14.74 38.55 9.97
N SER A 418 13.69 39.33 9.76
CA SER A 418 13.81 40.68 9.16
C SER A 418 14.69 41.60 10.02
N ARG A 419 14.59 41.51 11.35
CA ARG A 419 15.46 42.27 12.27
C ARG A 419 16.92 41.79 12.22
N LEU A 420 17.15 40.49 12.03
CA LEU A 420 18.50 39.95 11.84
C LEU A 420 19.11 40.43 10.51
N GLU A 421 18.34 40.44 9.42
CA GLU A 421 18.81 40.95 8.12
C GLU A 421 19.17 42.45 8.18
N GLU A 422 18.39 43.26 8.93
CA GLU A 422 18.70 44.67 9.21
C GLU A 422 19.98 44.82 10.04
N ALA A 423 20.11 44.07 11.14
CA ALA A 423 21.32 44.08 11.98
C ALA A 423 22.58 43.63 11.21
N GLU A 424 22.46 42.65 10.31
CA GLU A 424 23.57 42.23 9.44
C GLU A 424 23.97 43.34 8.45
N ALA A 425 23.01 44.11 7.93
CA ALA A 425 23.30 45.27 7.08
C ALA A 425 24.05 46.37 7.85
N ASP A 426 23.64 46.63 9.10
CA ASP A 426 24.32 47.58 9.98
C ASP A 426 25.75 47.15 10.30
N VAL A 427 25.98 45.86 10.63
CA VAL A 427 27.32 45.33 10.87
C VAL A 427 28.22 45.48 9.63
N LYS A 428 27.69 45.23 8.42
CA LYS A 428 28.43 45.45 7.17
C LYS A 428 28.77 46.92 6.96
N SER A 429 27.84 47.82 7.25
CA SER A 429 28.06 49.27 7.18
C SER A 429 29.16 49.73 8.15
N VAL A 430 29.09 49.29 9.42
CA VAL A 430 30.12 49.59 10.44
C VAL A 430 31.48 49.02 10.04
N SER A 431 31.53 47.81 9.48
CA SER A 431 32.78 47.22 8.98
C SER A 431 33.39 48.08 7.87
N ALA A 432 32.60 48.56 6.91
CA ALA A 432 33.08 49.44 5.85
C ALA A 432 33.56 50.79 6.39
N GLN A 433 32.89 51.33 7.41
CA GLN A 433 33.35 52.54 8.11
C GLN A 433 34.68 52.32 8.82
N LEU A 434 34.87 51.17 9.48
CA LEU A 434 36.15 50.82 10.11
C LEU A 434 37.28 50.68 9.09
N ASP A 435 37.02 50.06 7.94
CA ASP A 435 38.02 49.92 6.86
C ASP A 435 38.44 51.28 6.29
N SER A 436 37.47 52.17 6.06
CA SER A 436 37.76 53.55 5.60
C SER A 436 38.51 54.38 6.65
N ALA A 437 38.15 54.26 7.93
CA ALA A 437 38.88 54.90 9.02
C ALA A 437 40.32 54.37 9.15
N ALA A 438 40.52 53.07 8.96
CA ALA A 438 41.85 52.46 8.95
C ALA A 438 42.71 52.94 7.77
N ALA A 439 42.10 53.13 6.59
CA ALA A 439 42.78 53.73 5.44
C ALA A 439 43.18 55.19 5.70
N ALA A 440 42.25 56.01 6.20
CA ALA A 440 42.51 57.40 6.57
C ALA A 440 43.62 57.52 7.63
N LYS A 441 43.65 56.62 8.63
CA LYS A 441 44.73 56.56 9.62
C LYS A 441 46.09 56.28 8.98
N LYS A 442 46.17 55.33 8.03
CA LYS A 442 47.43 55.03 7.32
C LYS A 442 47.92 56.22 6.50
N GLU A 443 47.02 56.96 5.85
CA GLU A 443 47.36 58.17 5.12
C GLU A 443 47.86 59.28 6.07
N ALA A 444 47.20 59.48 7.20
CA ALA A 444 47.63 60.43 8.23
C ALA A 444 49.01 60.07 8.82
N GLU A 445 49.26 58.78 9.11
CA GLU A 445 50.56 58.30 9.58
C GLU A 445 51.66 58.52 8.53
N LYS A 446 51.37 58.30 7.24
CA LYS A 446 52.30 58.60 6.15
C LYS A 446 52.59 60.09 6.07
N ALA A 447 51.56 60.95 6.08
CA ALA A 447 51.73 62.40 6.04
C ALA A 447 52.54 62.92 7.25
N ALA A 448 52.34 62.33 8.43
CA ALA A 448 53.13 62.66 9.62
C ALA A 448 54.61 62.27 9.49
N ARG A 449 54.91 61.13 8.84
CA ARG A 449 56.29 60.72 8.52
C ARG A 449 56.93 61.67 7.52
N ASP A 450 56.24 61.97 6.42
CA ASP A 450 56.72 62.90 5.39
C ASP A 450 57.01 64.28 5.99
N ALA A 451 56.12 64.80 6.84
CA ALA A 451 56.31 66.08 7.55
C ALA A 451 57.54 66.04 8.49
N LYS A 452 57.74 64.94 9.21
CA LYS A 452 58.93 64.75 10.07
C LYS A 452 60.22 64.77 9.26
N ASP A 453 60.24 64.13 8.09
CA ASP A 453 61.40 64.12 7.20
C ASP A 453 61.72 65.52 6.66
N VAL A 454 60.71 66.33 6.33
CA VAL A 454 60.89 67.74 5.95
C VAL A 454 61.51 68.55 7.09
N VAL A 455 61.05 68.38 8.33
CA VAL A 455 61.62 69.07 9.50
C VAL A 455 63.08 68.68 9.72
N VAL A 456 63.41 67.39 9.64
CA VAL A 456 64.80 66.90 9.76
C VAL A 456 65.69 67.47 8.65
N ALA A 457 65.20 67.54 7.41
CA ALA A 457 65.92 68.14 6.30
C ALA A 457 66.16 69.65 6.51
N ALA A 458 65.15 70.38 6.99
CA ALA A 458 65.25 71.79 7.31
C ALA A 458 66.26 72.06 8.44
N GLU A 459 66.25 71.24 9.50
CA GLU A 459 67.20 71.33 10.60
C GLU A 459 68.64 71.08 10.12
N LYS A 460 68.85 70.05 9.30
CA LYS A 460 70.15 69.76 8.68
C LYS A 460 70.65 70.94 7.82
N ALA A 461 69.77 71.53 7.02
CA ALA A 461 70.10 72.70 6.20
C ALA A 461 70.45 73.93 7.05
N LEU A 462 69.72 74.16 8.15
CA LEU A 462 70.02 75.24 9.09
C LEU A 462 71.38 75.05 9.75
N ARG A 463 71.68 73.83 10.24
CA ARG A 463 72.99 73.50 10.82
C ARG A 463 74.12 73.75 9.81
N ALA A 464 73.94 73.32 8.55
CA ALA A 464 74.93 73.57 7.49
C ALA A 464 75.17 75.07 7.25
N ARG A 465 74.12 75.90 7.26
CA ARG A 465 74.23 77.37 7.16
C ARG A 465 74.99 77.99 8.34
N ILE A 466 74.72 77.52 9.56
CA ILE A 466 75.44 77.97 10.77
C ILE A 466 76.93 77.62 10.66
N THR A 467 77.26 76.39 10.27
CA THR A 467 78.65 75.96 10.07
C THR A 467 79.36 76.80 9.00
N ALA A 468 78.70 77.10 7.88
CA ALA A 468 79.26 77.93 6.81
C ALA A 468 79.48 79.40 7.23
N ALA A 469 78.67 79.93 8.14
CA ALA A 469 78.82 81.30 8.65
C ALA A 469 79.92 81.45 9.72
N SER A 470 80.30 80.37 10.41
CA SER A 470 81.30 80.36 11.49
C SER A 470 82.67 80.98 11.14
N PRO A 471 83.31 80.71 9.98
CA PRO A 471 84.60 81.32 9.63
C PRO A 471 84.52 82.83 9.33
N VAL A 472 83.34 83.36 8.98
CA VAL A 472 83.13 84.80 8.75
C VAL A 472 83.11 85.56 10.09
N ILE A 473 82.64 84.91 11.16
CA ILE A 473 82.62 85.49 12.50
C ILE A 473 84.04 85.47 13.12
N ALA A 474 84.87 84.47 12.79
CA ALA A 474 86.24 84.36 13.31
C ALA A 474 87.28 85.31 12.67
N ARG A 475 86.90 86.12 11.67
CA ARG A 475 87.78 87.12 11.00
C ARG A 475 87.44 88.59 11.35
N LYS A 476 86.52 88.82 12.28
CA LYS A 476 86.33 90.09 12.98
C LYS A 476 86.84 89.93 14.40
#